data_AF-V2UIX6-F1
#
_entry.id   AF-V2UIX6-F1
#
_cell.length_a   1.000
_cell.length_b   1.000
_cell.length_c   1.000
_cell.angle_alpha   90.00
_cell.angle_beta   90.00
_cell.angle_gamma   90.00
#
_symmetry.space_group_name_H-M   'P 1'
#
loop_
_entity.id
_entity.type
_entity.pdbx_description
1 polymer ?
#
loop_
_entity_poly.entity_id
_entity_poly.type
_entity_poly.pdbx_seq_one_letter_code
_entity_poly.pdbx_strand_id
1 'polypeptide(L)'
;MKLIQPFLFSALACLPIISFATVGGQQRIEVLGYDQKDQKVYLLRHYEDGRGRLPQLYYYNFKSKQPNQLVQVNSLYINPKTKKIDYDQQPTRFNAELAKIKNRLNPLTKLRTQQAQIKVLHSSKRSADWINGTEPVPQWQYCYRVDAGNFRSTVQQATSYKQGLNIHQAYNIPQQSKMLVTVKYLGIPFEMGYPIEDPVLLSNSQ
;
A
#
# COMPACT_ATOMS: atom_id res chain seq x y z
N MET A 1 -67.36 19.82 20.38
CA MET A 1 -66.43 20.39 19.39
C MET A 1 -65.38 19.34 19.04
N LYS A 2 -65.35 18.86 17.79
CA LYS A 2 -64.36 17.89 17.30
C LYS A 2 -63.05 18.63 17.00
N LEU A 3 -61.94 18.27 17.65
CA LEU A 3 -60.61 18.76 17.28
C LEU A 3 -60.02 17.85 16.20
N ILE A 4 -59.60 18.47 15.11
CA ILE A 4 -59.00 17.85 13.92
C ILE A 4 -57.51 17.60 14.19
N GLN A 5 -57.04 16.38 13.92
CA GLN A 5 -55.63 15.99 13.91
C GLN A 5 -54.84 16.71 12.80
N PRO A 6 -53.61 17.15 13.05
CA PRO A 6 -52.66 17.41 11.98
C PRO A 6 -51.82 16.15 11.68
N PHE A 7 -51.94 15.64 10.46
CA PHE A 7 -51.00 14.70 9.87
C PHE A 7 -49.70 15.45 9.52
N LEU A 8 -48.61 15.16 10.23
CA LEU A 8 -47.26 15.61 9.87
C LEU A 8 -46.70 14.65 8.80
N PHE A 9 -46.71 15.09 7.55
CA PHE A 9 -45.97 14.45 6.46
C PHE A 9 -44.47 14.79 6.64
N SER A 10 -43.69 13.89 7.22
CA SER A 10 -42.22 13.94 7.17
C SER A 10 -41.74 13.49 5.80
N ALA A 11 -41.36 14.45 4.94
CA ALA A 11 -40.63 14.16 3.72
C ALA A 11 -39.18 13.76 4.06
N LEU A 12 -38.83 12.49 3.88
CA LEU A 12 -37.44 12.02 3.85
C LEU A 12 -36.75 12.60 2.60
N ALA A 13 -35.91 13.61 2.77
CA ALA A 13 -35.04 14.10 1.71
C ALA A 13 -33.88 13.10 1.50
N CYS A 14 -34.03 12.19 0.54
CA CYS A 14 -32.91 11.40 0.01
C CYS A 14 -32.01 12.32 -0.81
N LEU A 15 -30.91 12.80 -0.22
CA LEU A 15 -29.86 13.48 -0.99
C LEU A 15 -29.20 12.46 -1.93
N PRO A 16 -29.07 12.76 -3.23
CA PRO A 16 -28.41 11.86 -4.16
C PRO A 16 -26.91 11.80 -3.83
N ILE A 17 -26.42 10.60 -3.55
CA ILE A 17 -24.98 10.33 -3.48
C ILE A 17 -24.51 10.26 -4.94
N ILE A 18 -23.98 11.38 -5.43
CA ILE A 18 -23.35 11.41 -6.75
C ILE A 18 -22.02 10.66 -6.64
N SER A 19 -21.99 9.42 -7.14
CA SER A 19 -20.77 8.63 -7.25
C SER A 19 -20.13 8.90 -8.60
N PHE A 20 -19.05 9.68 -8.63
CA PHE A 20 -18.21 9.78 -9.82
C PHE A 20 -17.28 8.56 -9.88
N ALA A 21 -17.28 7.85 -11.01
CA ALA A 21 -16.33 6.78 -11.25
C ALA A 21 -14.95 7.41 -11.55
N THR A 22 -13.99 7.26 -10.64
CA THR A 22 -12.61 7.66 -10.88
C THR A 22 -11.90 6.54 -11.65
N VAL A 23 -11.07 6.89 -12.63
CA VAL A 23 -10.27 5.90 -13.38
C VAL A 23 -8.98 5.58 -12.63
N GLY A 24 -8.47 6.54 -11.85
CA GLY A 24 -7.36 6.35 -10.94
C GLY A 24 -7.78 5.94 -9.53
N GLY A 25 -6.80 5.53 -8.73
CA GLY A 25 -7.01 5.15 -7.34
C GLY A 25 -5.72 5.01 -6.55
N GLN A 26 -5.87 4.98 -5.22
CA GLN A 26 -4.72 4.82 -4.32
C GLN A 26 -4.10 3.41 -4.41
N GLN A 27 -2.84 3.32 -3.99
CA GLN A 27 -2.18 2.04 -3.80
C GLN A 27 -1.82 1.88 -2.32
N ARG A 28 -2.41 0.90 -1.65
CA ARG A 28 -2.18 0.64 -0.22
C ARG A 28 -1.49 -0.69 0.02
N ILE A 29 -0.73 -0.78 1.11
CA ILE A 29 -0.09 -2.03 1.54
C ILE A 29 -0.89 -2.67 2.67
N GLU A 30 -1.31 -3.92 2.47
CA GLU A 30 -1.80 -4.80 3.53
C GLU A 30 -0.65 -5.72 3.94
N VAL A 31 -0.16 -5.56 5.17
CA VAL A 31 0.84 -6.46 5.77
C VAL A 31 0.12 -7.73 6.21
N LEU A 32 0.51 -8.89 5.66
CA LEU A 32 -0.18 -10.15 5.92
C LEU A 32 0.34 -10.86 7.16
N GLY A 33 1.66 -11.02 7.29
CA GLY A 33 2.24 -11.86 8.32
C GLY A 33 3.62 -12.42 7.98
N TYR A 34 4.19 -13.12 8.95
CA TYR A 34 5.50 -13.76 8.91
C TYR A 34 5.35 -15.28 8.84
N ASP A 35 5.93 -15.89 7.82
CA ASP A 35 6.09 -17.35 7.71
C ASP A 35 7.41 -17.75 8.38
N GLN A 36 7.32 -18.40 9.54
CA GLN A 36 8.49 -18.81 10.31
C GLN A 36 9.33 -19.89 9.62
N LYS A 37 8.69 -20.82 8.90
CA LYS A 37 9.36 -21.95 8.25
C LYS A 37 10.23 -21.45 7.09
N ASP A 38 9.64 -20.59 6.27
CA ASP A 38 10.31 -20.03 5.09
C ASP A 38 11.12 -18.77 5.40
N GLN A 39 10.94 -18.18 6.59
CA GLN A 39 11.49 -16.88 7.00
C GLN A 39 11.16 -15.77 6.00
N LYS A 40 9.86 -15.65 5.69
CA LYS A 40 9.33 -14.66 4.75
C LYS A 40 8.30 -13.78 5.42
N VAL A 41 8.31 -12.48 5.11
CA VAL A 41 7.20 -11.57 5.45
C VAL A 41 6.43 -11.28 4.19
N TYR A 42 5.12 -11.53 4.21
CA TYR A 42 4.24 -11.34 3.07
C TYR A 42 3.43 -10.06 3.19
N LEU A 43 3.16 -9.42 2.05
CA LEU A 43 2.35 -8.23 1.93
C LEU A 43 1.58 -8.19 0.61
N LEU A 44 0.41 -7.56 0.62
CA LEU A 44 -0.39 -7.31 -0.57
C LEU A 44 -0.38 -5.82 -0.89
N ARG A 45 -0.14 -5.49 -2.15
CA ARG A 45 -0.44 -4.16 -2.70
C ARG A 45 -1.82 -4.21 -3.33
N HIS A 46 -2.73 -3.41 -2.80
CA HIS A 46 -4.05 -3.19 -3.40
C HIS A 46 -3.95 -2.04 -4.39
N TYR A 47 -4.63 -2.19 -5.52
CA TYR A 47 -4.79 -1.14 -6.52
C TYR A 47 -6.26 -0.78 -6.56
N GLU A 48 -6.59 0.45 -6.20
CA GLU A 48 -7.98 0.94 -6.15
C GLU A 48 -8.33 1.71 -7.43
N ASP A 49 -7.62 1.41 -8.52
CA ASP A 49 -7.88 1.98 -9.85
C ASP A 49 -9.11 1.34 -10.51
N GLY A 50 -9.64 2.00 -11.54
CA GLY A 50 -10.85 1.56 -12.24
C GLY A 50 -10.74 0.20 -12.96
N ARG A 51 -9.56 -0.44 -12.98
CA ARG A 51 -9.36 -1.75 -13.60
C ARG A 51 -9.94 -2.88 -12.75
N GLY A 52 -10.07 -2.70 -11.43
CA GLY A 52 -10.57 -3.75 -10.53
C GLY A 52 -9.67 -4.99 -10.49
N ARG A 53 -8.39 -4.82 -10.78
CA ARG A 53 -7.40 -5.91 -10.80
C ARG A 53 -7.18 -6.51 -9.41
N LEU A 54 -6.77 -7.77 -9.37
CA LEU A 54 -6.38 -8.45 -8.14
C LEU A 54 -5.21 -7.73 -7.45
N PRO A 55 -5.16 -7.73 -6.09
CA PRO A 55 -4.01 -7.18 -5.38
C PRO A 55 -2.75 -8.01 -5.67
N GLN A 56 -1.59 -7.36 -5.70
CA GLN A 56 -0.31 -8.00 -5.98
C GLN A 56 0.37 -8.47 -4.69
N LEU A 57 0.70 -9.76 -4.62
CA LEU A 57 1.41 -10.37 -3.51
C LEU A 57 2.92 -10.18 -3.67
N TYR A 58 3.55 -9.78 -2.57
CA TYR A 58 4.99 -9.68 -2.44
C TYR A 58 5.48 -10.36 -1.17
N TYR A 59 6.78 -10.62 -1.10
CA TYR A 59 7.45 -11.00 0.14
C TYR A 59 8.88 -10.46 0.24
N TYR A 60 9.36 -10.30 1.48
CA TYR A 60 10.80 -10.30 1.78
C TYR A 60 11.22 -11.71 2.18
N ASN A 61 12.38 -12.16 1.71
CA ASN A 61 12.95 -13.46 2.07
C ASN A 61 14.25 -13.27 2.85
N PHE A 62 14.21 -13.55 4.15
CA PHE A 62 15.36 -13.29 5.03
C PHE A 62 16.48 -14.32 4.91
N LYS A 63 16.24 -15.45 4.23
CA LYS A 63 17.28 -16.42 3.84
C LYS A 63 18.00 -16.04 2.54
N SER A 64 17.49 -15.04 1.81
CA SER A 64 18.11 -14.57 0.57
C SER A 64 19.44 -13.87 0.84
N LYS A 65 20.34 -13.87 -0.14
CA LYS A 65 21.53 -13.01 -0.15
C LYS A 65 21.18 -11.51 -0.17
N GLN A 66 19.96 -11.18 -0.61
CA GLN A 66 19.43 -9.82 -0.64
C GLN A 66 18.13 -9.73 0.18
N PRO A 67 18.20 -9.79 1.52
CA PRO A 67 17.02 -9.87 2.37
C PRO A 67 16.16 -8.60 2.38
N ASN A 68 16.73 -7.47 1.94
CA ASN A 68 16.04 -6.18 1.82
C ASN A 68 15.33 -6.00 0.47
N GLN A 69 15.45 -6.95 -0.46
CA GLN A 69 14.78 -6.90 -1.75
C GLN A 69 13.33 -7.38 -1.61
N LEU A 70 12.38 -6.56 -2.05
CA LEU A 70 10.99 -6.95 -2.16
C LEU A 70 10.79 -7.82 -3.40
N VAL A 71 10.27 -9.04 -3.22
CA VAL A 71 10.06 -9.98 -4.32
C VAL A 71 8.59 -10.04 -4.69
N GLN A 72 8.28 -9.83 -5.97
CA GLN A 72 6.94 -9.98 -6.51
C GLN A 72 6.61 -11.46 -6.78
N VAL A 73 5.41 -11.89 -6.37
CA VAL A 73 4.93 -13.25 -6.65
C VAL A 73 4.12 -13.26 -7.94
N ASN A 74 4.57 -14.01 -8.94
CA ASN A 74 3.83 -14.14 -10.21
C ASN A 74 3.00 -15.43 -10.30
N SER A 75 3.36 -16.47 -9.55
CA SER A 75 2.78 -17.82 -9.69
C SER A 75 1.29 -17.89 -9.37
N LEU A 76 0.78 -17.06 -8.44
CA LEU A 76 -0.64 -17.01 -8.09
C LEU A 76 -1.52 -16.42 -9.20
N TYR A 77 -0.90 -15.74 -10.17
CA TYR A 77 -1.59 -14.98 -11.22
C TYR A 77 -1.54 -15.68 -12.58
N ILE A 78 -0.98 -16.89 -12.66
CA ILE A 78 -0.90 -17.62 -13.93
C ILE A 78 -2.28 -18.21 -14.26
N ASN A 79 -2.90 -17.68 -15.33
CA ASN A 79 -4.13 -18.20 -15.86
C ASN A 79 -3.91 -19.63 -16.39
N PRO A 80 -4.72 -20.62 -15.95
CA PRO A 80 -4.46 -22.02 -16.27
C PRO A 80 -4.69 -22.32 -17.76
N LYS A 81 -5.52 -21.54 -18.45
CA LYS A 81 -5.82 -21.69 -19.88
C LYS A 81 -4.73 -21.06 -20.74
N THR A 82 -4.38 -19.80 -20.47
CA THR A 82 -3.43 -19.04 -21.32
C THR A 82 -1.97 -19.23 -20.92
N LYS A 83 -1.69 -19.78 -19.72
CA LYS A 83 -0.35 -19.90 -19.10
C LYS A 83 0.38 -18.57 -18.94
N LYS A 84 -0.33 -17.45 -19.08
CA LYS A 84 0.20 -16.09 -18.91
C LYS A 84 -0.26 -15.53 -17.56
N ILE A 85 0.46 -14.53 -17.08
CA ILE A 85 0.04 -13.74 -15.94
C ILE A 85 -1.23 -12.98 -16.31
N ASP A 86 -2.24 -13.08 -15.45
CA ASP A 86 -3.56 -12.49 -15.62
C ASP A 86 -4.00 -11.91 -14.28
N TYR A 87 -3.87 -10.59 -14.15
CA TYR A 87 -4.26 -9.84 -12.96
C TYR A 87 -5.75 -9.55 -12.90
N ASP A 88 -6.49 -9.80 -13.99
CA ASP A 88 -7.92 -9.52 -14.12
C ASP A 88 -8.76 -10.81 -14.09
N GLN A 89 -8.13 -11.94 -13.79
CA GLN A 89 -8.81 -13.22 -13.63
C GLN A 89 -9.84 -13.19 -12.49
N GLN A 90 -10.81 -14.11 -12.54
CA GLN A 90 -11.75 -14.27 -11.43
C GLN A 90 -11.03 -14.59 -10.11
N PRO A 91 -11.46 -13.98 -8.99
CA PRO A 91 -10.71 -14.01 -7.74
C PRO A 91 -10.75 -15.36 -7.02
N THR A 92 -11.63 -16.29 -7.41
CA THR A 92 -11.86 -17.56 -6.68
C THR A 92 -10.58 -18.36 -6.44
N ARG A 93 -9.80 -18.60 -7.49
CA ARG A 93 -8.53 -19.35 -7.38
C ARG A 93 -7.48 -18.56 -6.62
N PHE A 94 -7.35 -17.27 -6.92
CA PHE A 94 -6.44 -16.37 -6.23
C PHE A 94 -6.69 -16.36 -4.72
N ASN A 95 -7.95 -16.19 -4.31
CA ASN A 95 -8.38 -16.17 -2.92
C ASN A 95 -8.09 -17.50 -2.21
N ALA A 96 -8.35 -18.63 -2.88
CA ALA A 96 -8.05 -19.94 -2.32
C ALA A 96 -6.56 -20.15 -2.06
N GLU A 97 -5.69 -19.77 -3.01
CA GLU A 97 -4.24 -19.87 -2.84
C GLU A 97 -3.70 -18.87 -1.81
N LEU A 98 -4.22 -17.64 -1.82
CA LEU A 98 -3.88 -16.63 -0.82
C LEU A 98 -4.27 -17.09 0.60
N ALA A 99 -5.42 -17.73 0.77
CA ALA A 99 -5.86 -18.26 2.06
C ALA A 99 -4.90 -19.33 2.61
N LYS A 100 -4.39 -20.23 1.75
CA LYS A 100 -3.35 -21.21 2.14
C LYS A 100 -2.08 -20.53 2.65
N ILE A 101 -1.72 -19.37 2.10
CA ILE A 101 -0.60 -18.57 2.60
C ILE A 101 -0.98 -17.95 3.94
N LYS A 102 -2.08 -17.21 4.02
CA LYS A 102 -2.52 -16.52 5.25
C LYS A 102 -2.64 -17.46 6.46
N ASN A 103 -3.16 -18.68 6.26
CA ASN A 103 -3.39 -19.66 7.34
C ASN A 103 -2.12 -20.11 8.07
N ARG A 104 -0.93 -19.95 7.48
CA ARG A 104 0.35 -20.34 8.10
C ARG A 104 1.16 -19.14 8.60
N LEU A 105 0.66 -17.91 8.47
CA LEU A 105 1.41 -16.73 8.87
C LEU A 105 1.19 -16.40 10.34
N ASN A 106 2.28 -16.08 11.02
CA ASN A 106 2.25 -15.44 12.32
C ASN A 106 2.01 -13.93 12.15
N PRO A 107 1.12 -13.30 12.92
CA PRO A 107 0.90 -11.87 12.85
C PRO A 107 2.16 -11.10 13.27
N LEU A 108 2.40 -9.95 12.64
CA LEU A 108 3.45 -9.02 13.07
C LEU A 108 2.95 -8.17 14.24
N THR A 109 3.85 -7.74 15.11
CA THR A 109 3.50 -6.84 16.23
C THR A 109 3.44 -5.41 15.73
N LYS A 110 2.24 -4.80 15.73
CA LYS A 110 2.06 -3.41 15.32
C LYS A 110 2.74 -2.46 16.31
N LEU A 111 3.39 -1.43 15.79
CA LEU A 111 4.10 -0.41 16.55
C LEU A 111 3.48 0.98 16.32
N ARG A 112 3.84 1.93 17.18
CA ARG A 112 3.52 3.34 16.97
C ARG A 112 4.39 3.90 15.86
N THR A 113 3.79 4.61 14.90
CA THR A 113 4.53 5.14 13.74
C THR A 113 5.60 6.15 14.12
N GLN A 114 5.43 6.86 15.24
CA GLN A 114 6.39 7.83 15.78
C GLN A 114 7.71 7.19 16.23
N GLN A 115 7.77 5.86 16.36
CA GLN A 115 9.01 5.12 16.64
C GLN A 115 9.93 5.03 15.42
N ALA A 116 9.44 5.35 14.22
CA ALA A 116 10.21 5.40 12.99
C ALA A 116 10.24 6.82 12.43
N GLN A 117 11.37 7.22 11.86
CA GLN A 117 11.57 8.53 11.29
C GLN A 117 12.17 8.43 9.89
N ILE A 118 11.59 9.18 8.97
CA ILE A 118 12.14 9.37 7.62
C ILE A 118 13.27 10.40 7.70
N LYS A 119 14.46 10.01 7.25
CA LYS A 119 15.61 10.90 7.05
C LYS A 119 15.79 11.12 5.55
N VAL A 120 15.42 12.30 5.07
CA VAL A 120 15.70 12.73 3.71
C VAL A 120 17.20 13.03 3.59
N LEU A 121 17.87 12.33 2.68
CA LEU A 121 19.30 12.48 2.40
C LEU A 121 19.52 13.52 1.30
N HIS A 122 18.68 13.47 0.27
CA HIS A 122 18.65 14.42 -0.83
C HIS A 122 17.23 14.57 -1.35
N SER A 123 16.87 15.78 -1.79
CA SER A 123 15.62 16.02 -2.49
C SER A 123 15.77 17.06 -3.57
N SER A 124 15.13 16.84 -4.72
CA SER A 124 15.01 17.82 -5.79
C SER A 124 13.54 18.11 -6.08
N LYS A 125 13.27 19.29 -6.63
CA LYS A 125 11.94 19.67 -7.10
C LYS A 125 12.05 20.04 -8.58
N ARG A 126 11.15 19.51 -9.39
CA ARG A 126 11.00 19.86 -10.81
C ARG A 126 9.53 20.02 -11.15
N SER A 127 9.26 20.53 -12.35
CA SER A 127 7.92 20.50 -12.93
C SER A 127 7.74 19.19 -13.70
N ALA A 128 6.54 18.61 -13.65
CA ALA A 128 6.17 17.43 -14.43
C ALA A 128 4.77 17.62 -15.00
N ASP A 129 4.49 16.94 -16.11
CA ASP A 129 3.16 16.97 -16.71
C ASP A 129 2.20 16.08 -15.90
N TRP A 130 0.97 16.54 -15.73
CA TRP A 130 -0.10 15.69 -15.21
C TRP A 130 -0.53 14.71 -16.30
N ILE A 131 -0.80 13.45 -15.95
CA ILE A 131 -1.09 12.40 -16.96
C ILE A 131 -2.31 12.79 -17.83
N ASN A 132 -3.25 13.58 -17.30
CA ASN A 132 -4.45 14.07 -17.99
C ASN A 132 -4.72 15.59 -17.77
N GLY A 133 -3.74 16.35 -17.30
CA GLY A 133 -3.93 17.78 -16.97
C GLY A 133 -3.22 18.68 -17.98
N THR A 134 -3.72 19.90 -18.11
CA THR A 134 -3.14 20.94 -18.97
C THR A 134 -2.05 21.74 -18.27
N GLU A 135 -1.97 21.70 -16.94
CA GLU A 135 -1.01 22.48 -16.16
C GLU A 135 0.11 21.61 -15.58
N PRO A 136 1.37 22.08 -15.60
CA PRO A 136 2.47 21.41 -14.95
C PRO A 136 2.29 21.36 -13.42
N VAL A 137 2.66 20.22 -12.83
CA VAL A 137 2.61 20.02 -11.38
C VAL A 137 4.00 19.93 -10.76
N PRO A 138 4.16 20.33 -9.49
CA PRO A 138 5.41 20.13 -8.79
C PRO A 138 5.65 18.64 -8.52
N GLN A 139 6.82 18.16 -8.90
CA GLN A 139 7.30 16.81 -8.65
C GLN A 139 8.54 16.88 -7.75
N TRP A 140 8.48 16.23 -6.60
CA TRP A 140 9.61 16.04 -5.70
C TRP A 140 10.20 14.65 -5.90
N GLN A 141 11.52 14.59 -6.05
CA GLN A 141 12.26 13.33 -5.99
C GLN A 141 12.98 13.27 -4.65
N TYR A 142 12.76 12.19 -3.90
CA TYR A 142 13.38 11.97 -2.61
C TYR A 142 14.35 10.80 -2.69
N CYS A 143 15.54 11.00 -2.14
CA CYS A 143 16.45 9.96 -1.70
C CYS A 143 16.44 9.99 -0.17
N TYR A 144 16.00 8.91 0.47
CA TYR A 144 15.76 8.88 1.92
C TYR A 144 16.12 7.54 2.53
N ARG A 145 16.20 7.50 3.87
CA ARG A 145 16.21 6.26 4.65
C ARG A 145 15.20 6.36 5.78
N VAL A 146 14.86 5.23 6.39
CA VAL A 146 14.07 5.19 7.62
C VAL A 146 14.96 4.68 8.76
N ASP A 147 14.96 5.42 9.85
CA ASP A 147 15.64 5.08 11.10
C ASP A 147 14.58 4.80 12.19
N ALA A 148 14.79 3.78 13.03
CA ALA A 148 13.93 3.44 14.16
C ALA A 148 14.75 2.80 15.29
N GLY A 149 15.17 3.60 16.29
CA GLY A 149 16.12 3.13 17.31
C GLY A 149 17.41 2.62 16.67
N ASN A 150 17.79 1.37 16.95
CA ASN A 150 18.97 0.71 16.38
C ASN A 150 18.72 0.14 14.96
N PHE A 151 17.51 0.23 14.43
CA PHE A 151 17.17 -0.28 13.11
C PHE A 151 17.28 0.81 12.04
N ARG A 152 17.75 0.44 10.85
CA ARG A 152 17.90 1.32 9.70
C ARG A 152 17.54 0.59 8.40
N SER A 153 16.91 1.30 7.47
CA SER A 153 16.67 0.80 6.12
C SER A 153 17.86 1.04 5.20
N THR A 154 17.92 0.31 4.09
CA THR A 154 18.71 0.77 2.93
C THR A 154 18.16 2.10 2.41
N VAL A 155 18.95 2.80 1.59
CA VAL A 155 18.49 3.99 0.88
C VAL A 155 17.32 3.63 -0.03
N GLN A 156 16.29 4.48 0.00
CA GLN A 156 15.04 4.39 -0.74
C GLN A 156 14.91 5.59 -1.67
N GLN A 157 14.09 5.43 -2.71
CA GLN A 157 13.73 6.50 -3.62
C GLN A 157 12.21 6.63 -3.69
N ALA A 158 11.71 7.86 -3.76
CA ALA A 158 10.29 8.12 -3.97
C ALA A 158 10.10 9.33 -4.89
N THR A 159 9.09 9.26 -5.75
CA THR A 159 8.62 10.41 -6.54
C THR A 159 7.27 10.83 -5.99
N SER A 160 7.17 12.04 -5.46
CA SER A 160 5.88 12.56 -4.97
C SER A 160 5.46 13.83 -5.69
N TYR A 161 4.16 14.00 -5.85
CA TYR A 161 3.50 15.18 -6.42
C TYR A 161 2.95 16.12 -5.34
N LYS A 162 3.36 15.88 -4.08
CA LYS A 162 3.15 16.78 -2.94
C LYS A 162 4.41 16.73 -2.07
N GLN A 163 4.72 17.84 -1.40
CA GLN A 163 5.83 17.86 -0.46
C GLN A 163 5.57 16.92 0.73
N GLY A 164 6.59 16.16 1.13
CA GLY A 164 6.58 15.31 2.32
C GLY A 164 6.36 13.82 2.04
N LEU A 165 6.90 13.01 2.95
CA LEU A 165 6.70 11.57 3.06
C LEU A 165 6.25 11.27 4.49
N ASN A 166 5.41 10.27 4.71
CA ASN A 166 4.90 9.93 6.04
C ASN A 166 5.00 8.43 6.33
N ILE A 167 5.34 8.06 7.57
CA ILE A 167 5.21 6.66 8.02
C ILE A 167 3.72 6.38 8.29
N HIS A 168 3.14 5.45 7.54
CA HIS A 168 1.73 5.08 7.67
C HIS A 168 1.53 3.90 8.62
N GLN A 169 2.39 2.89 8.53
CA GLN A 169 2.36 1.74 9.42
C GLN A 169 3.78 1.35 9.83
N ALA A 170 3.89 0.75 11.02
CA ALA A 170 5.14 0.22 11.55
C ALA A 170 4.88 -1.09 12.29
N TYR A 171 5.78 -2.05 12.11
CA TYR A 171 5.65 -3.40 12.64
C TYR A 171 7.01 -3.95 13.07
N ASN A 172 7.04 -4.66 14.19
CA ASN A 172 8.13 -5.57 14.52
C ASN A 172 7.88 -6.94 13.87
N ILE A 173 8.93 -7.58 13.36
CA ILE A 173 8.82 -8.91 12.76
C ILE A 173 9.20 -9.96 13.81
N PRO A 174 8.30 -10.90 14.16
CA PRO A 174 8.57 -11.90 15.18
C PRO A 174 9.83 -12.71 14.88
N GLN A 175 10.63 -13.00 15.92
CA GLN A 175 11.83 -13.84 15.84
C GLN A 175 12.90 -13.34 14.84
N GLN A 176 12.75 -12.11 14.36
CA GLN A 176 13.68 -11.46 13.45
C GLN A 176 14.09 -10.15 14.10
N SER A 177 15.39 -9.86 14.10
CA SER A 177 15.89 -8.52 14.47
C SER A 177 15.66 -7.55 13.30
N LYS A 178 14.40 -7.36 12.91
CA LYS A 178 13.96 -6.56 11.75
C LYS A 178 12.63 -5.87 12.02
N MET A 179 12.43 -4.71 11.41
CA MET A 179 11.17 -3.97 11.42
C MET A 179 10.68 -3.76 9.99
N LEU A 180 9.36 -3.70 9.81
CA LEU A 180 8.73 -3.32 8.56
C LEU A 180 7.95 -2.03 8.77
N VAL A 181 8.16 -1.05 7.91
CA VAL A 181 7.33 0.16 7.85
C VAL A 181 6.72 0.33 6.48
N THR A 182 5.65 1.11 6.38
CA THR A 182 5.12 1.58 5.10
C THR A 182 5.23 3.10 5.02
N VAL A 183 5.77 3.59 3.91
CA VAL A 183 5.94 5.03 3.64
C VAL A 183 4.87 5.45 2.65
N LYS A 184 4.05 6.42 3.04
CA LYS A 184 2.93 6.95 2.27
C LYS A 184 3.22 8.35 1.75
N TYR A 185 2.91 8.57 0.48
CA TYR A 185 3.08 9.86 -0.20
C TYR A 185 2.18 9.96 -1.44
N LEU A 186 1.99 11.16 -1.99
CA LEU A 186 1.20 11.37 -3.20
C LEU A 186 2.02 10.93 -4.42
N GLY A 187 1.83 9.72 -4.92
CA GLY A 187 2.71 9.11 -5.93
C GLY A 187 2.12 9.00 -7.33
N ILE A 188 0.81 9.19 -7.51
CA ILE A 188 0.14 9.09 -8.81
C ILE A 188 -0.40 10.47 -9.19
N PRO A 189 0.06 11.08 -10.29
CA PRO A 189 -0.38 12.40 -10.76
C PRO A 189 -1.56 12.27 -11.74
N PHE A 190 -2.68 11.73 -11.26
CA PHE A 190 -3.90 11.51 -12.06
C PHE A 190 -5.10 12.05 -11.31
N GLU A 191 -6.06 12.67 -12.03
CA GLU A 191 -7.22 13.38 -11.44
C GLU A 191 -6.80 14.39 -10.36
N MET A 192 -7.08 14.12 -9.07
CA MET A 192 -6.71 14.95 -7.92
C MET A 192 -5.43 14.47 -7.22
N GLY A 193 -4.81 13.42 -7.76
CA GLY A 193 -3.63 12.77 -7.23
C GLY A 193 -4.00 11.68 -6.23
N TYR A 194 -3.29 10.55 -6.28
CA TYR A 194 -3.54 9.42 -5.37
C TYR A 194 -2.31 9.05 -4.55
N PRO A 195 -2.51 8.73 -3.26
CA PRO A 195 -1.43 8.26 -2.43
C PRO A 195 -1.02 6.83 -2.81
N ILE A 196 0.27 6.55 -2.67
CA ILE A 196 0.82 5.21 -2.72
C ILE A 196 1.58 4.90 -1.44
N GLU A 197 1.73 3.61 -1.15
CA GLU A 197 2.46 3.10 0.00
C GLU A 197 3.57 2.15 -0.45
N ASP A 198 4.79 2.42 -0.01
CA ASP A 198 5.94 1.55 -0.24
C ASP A 198 6.37 0.86 1.06
N PRO A 199 6.53 -0.48 1.05
CA PRO A 199 7.09 -1.19 2.20
C PRO A 199 8.60 -0.95 2.26
N VAL A 200 9.11 -0.69 3.46
CA VAL A 200 10.53 -0.49 3.73
C VAL A 200 10.94 -1.38 4.89
N LEU A 201 11.91 -2.26 4.63
CA LEU A 201 12.48 -3.15 5.63
C LEU A 201 13.64 -2.46 6.34
N LEU A 202 13.65 -2.51 7.66
CA LEU A 202 14.74 -2.03 8.50
C LEU A 202 15.43 -3.23 9.16
N SER A 203 16.76 -3.21 9.19
CA SER A 203 17.58 -4.21 9.85
C SER A 203 18.44 -3.53 10.93
N ASN A 204 18.94 -4.30 11.89
CA ASN A 204 19.83 -3.77 12.92
C ASN A 204 21.06 -3.14 12.25
N SER A 205 21.46 -1.95 12.72
CA SER A 205 22.52 -1.14 12.11
C SER A 205 23.91 -1.35 12.73
N GLN A 206 24.12 -2.50 13.38
CA GLN A 206 25.42 -2.93 13.90
C GLN A 206 26.46 -3.10 12.78
#